data_AF-A0A7J4YTM5-F1
#
_entry.id   AF-A0A7J4YTM5-F1
#
_cell.length_a   1.000
_cell.length_b   1.000
_cell.length_c   1.000
_cell.angle_alpha   90.00
_cell.angle_beta   90.00
_cell.angle_gamma   90.00
#
_symmetry.space_group_name_H-M   'P 1'
#
loop_
_entity.id
_entity.type
_entity.pdbx_description
1 polymer ?
#
loop_
_entity_poly.entity_id
_entity_poly.type
_entity_poly.pdbx_seq_one_letter_code
_entity_poly.pdbx_strand_id
1 'polypeptide(L)'
;MKTFGNIYLLLLVAFFSACNDPYEDSTYQVYDMNPISSYLETRSDEFSEWITVLKYADLFNAVNQASSYFTVLVPTNEAVRSFYLKKNVSSIQELGKDYARSLAEYHIVNDSINLNTFVQGGKLEAKTLSDDYLSVSFDESSETGGFNSIYVNKEAHVKELAIQVSNGYVYVLNDVMSPLVENLYERISENSDKYSIFIEALNQTSWKDSLSIIYDEIRQEDNTVIQQKRNYTLLAVSDDTYRSEGVTSVADLAVKTGAVGTDYKDETNELFRYVAYHVIGGSYSVFDFNNFSGGTTTKLWTTKADAVLEASLQSGNKLYFNYEGEIDGQSVKAMFVEDGSDVQAKNGILHEIDSWLPLWESEIPVLVEWDFADYEEVAAWVNGGYGDPDQKYQTVDEGEHQSDVSSLACYTIDAKSSATSTDGSNGGYYPVGYATPKTGSAWTNCKNKDHIYLNLGYNGSIIMKTPILIAGKYKVILKVTYATSMNFMRTMTSGSNGGKIRFTFDGDSETTTEIPIYASITANTLGLYDTVIYDEIEFSKTGTHSMKMVIADPAATSNSKFRIQLDYMTFEPIIEDE
;
A
#
# COMPACT_ATOMS: atom_id res chain seq x y z
N MET A 1 -18.74 67.50 -57.03
CA MET A 1 -17.61 66.64 -57.46
C MET A 1 -16.45 66.70 -56.45
N LYS A 2 -16.68 66.28 -55.19
CA LYS A 2 -15.63 66.19 -54.15
C LYS A 2 -15.64 64.84 -53.40
N THR A 3 -16.42 63.87 -53.87
CA THR A 3 -16.58 62.56 -53.21
C THR A 3 -15.98 61.38 -53.98
N PHE A 4 -15.44 61.58 -55.19
CA PHE A 4 -14.79 60.52 -55.97
C PHE A 4 -13.24 60.54 -55.91
N GLY A 5 -12.63 61.62 -55.41
CA GLY A 5 -11.16 61.68 -55.25
C GLY A 5 -10.63 60.88 -54.06
N ASN A 6 -11.42 60.76 -52.98
CA ASN A 6 -10.98 60.09 -51.76
C ASN A 6 -11.07 58.56 -51.83
N ILE A 7 -11.82 58.00 -52.79
CA ILE A 7 -11.92 56.54 -52.98
C ILE A 7 -10.74 56.01 -53.80
N TYR A 8 -10.25 56.76 -54.78
CA TYR A 8 -9.04 56.38 -55.52
C TYR A 8 -7.76 56.52 -54.69
N LEU A 9 -7.72 57.44 -53.72
CA LEU A 9 -6.56 57.59 -52.83
C LEU A 9 -6.50 56.48 -51.75
N LEU A 10 -7.65 55.91 -51.35
CA LEU A 10 -7.71 54.80 -50.38
C LEU A 10 -7.43 53.43 -51.03
N LEU A 11 -7.71 53.27 -52.32
CA LEU A 11 -7.39 52.04 -53.07
C LEU A 11 -5.93 51.97 -53.55
N LEU A 12 -5.21 53.10 -53.60
CA LEU A 12 -3.79 53.12 -53.96
C LEU A 12 -2.85 52.82 -52.77
N VAL A 13 -3.35 52.95 -51.52
CA VAL A 13 -2.58 52.68 -50.29
C VAL A 13 -2.66 51.19 -49.87
N ALA A 14 -3.64 50.44 -50.39
CA ALA A 14 -3.80 49.00 -50.11
C ALA A 14 -2.88 48.08 -50.94
N PHE A 15 -2.12 48.61 -51.90
CA PHE A 15 -1.19 47.84 -52.75
C PHE A 15 0.29 47.91 -52.30
N PHE A 16 0.59 48.54 -51.15
CA PHE A 16 1.96 48.64 -50.62
C PHE A 16 2.17 48.05 -49.21
N SER A 17 1.18 47.33 -48.68
CA SER A 17 1.35 46.51 -47.47
C SER A 17 1.36 45.02 -47.83
N ALA A 18 2.35 44.61 -48.63
CA ALA A 18 2.85 43.25 -48.53
C ALA A 18 3.66 43.21 -47.22
N CYS A 19 3.16 42.49 -46.22
CA CYS A 19 4.03 42.06 -45.14
C CYS A 19 5.12 41.20 -45.77
N ASN A 20 6.34 41.72 -45.84
CA ASN A 20 7.51 40.84 -45.84
C ASN A 20 7.42 40.04 -44.54
N ASP A 21 7.24 38.74 -44.65
CA ASP A 21 7.47 37.85 -43.53
C ASP A 21 8.96 37.96 -43.17
N PRO A 22 9.34 38.50 -42.00
CA PRO A 22 10.74 38.62 -41.62
C PRO A 22 11.43 37.25 -41.40
N TYR A 23 10.70 36.15 -41.58
CA TYR A 23 11.15 34.77 -41.42
C TYR A 23 11.06 33.95 -42.71
N GLU A 24 10.79 34.55 -43.88
CA GLU A 24 10.59 33.85 -45.16
C GLU A 24 11.83 33.03 -45.62
N ASP A 25 13.00 33.28 -45.03
CA ASP A 25 14.26 32.54 -45.24
C ASP A 25 15.00 32.19 -43.92
N SER A 26 14.35 32.25 -42.75
CA SER A 26 15.02 31.89 -41.50
C SER A 26 14.94 30.38 -41.26
N THR A 27 16.01 29.67 -41.60
CA THR A 27 16.27 28.34 -41.03
C THR A 27 16.49 28.51 -39.52
N TYR A 28 15.57 27.99 -38.70
CA TYR A 28 15.78 27.82 -37.27
C TYR A 28 17.13 27.11 -37.07
N GLN A 29 18.08 27.78 -36.41
CA GLN A 29 19.30 27.09 -36.00
C GLN A 29 18.89 26.03 -34.99
N VAL A 30 19.08 24.76 -35.36
CA VAL A 30 19.02 23.65 -34.43
C VAL A 30 20.13 23.92 -33.42
N TYR A 31 19.78 24.32 -32.19
CA TYR A 31 20.72 24.24 -31.09
C TYR A 31 21.12 22.77 -30.97
N ASP A 32 22.43 22.47 -31.05
CA ASP A 32 22.95 21.16 -30.65
C ASP A 32 22.66 21.00 -29.15
N MET A 33 21.49 20.46 -28.82
CA MET A 33 21.11 20.19 -27.45
C MET A 33 21.94 19.01 -26.95
N ASN A 34 22.73 19.25 -25.90
CA ASN A 34 23.46 18.18 -25.26
C ASN A 34 22.48 17.20 -24.58
N PRO A 35 22.79 15.90 -24.56
CA PRO A 35 22.06 14.94 -23.72
C PRO A 35 22.35 15.23 -22.24
N ILE A 36 21.52 14.68 -21.34
CA ILE A 36 21.53 14.99 -19.90
C ILE A 36 22.94 14.95 -19.30
N SER A 37 23.68 13.85 -19.48
CA SER A 37 24.99 13.72 -18.82
C SER A 37 26.00 14.76 -19.29
N SER A 38 26.01 15.07 -20.60
CA SER A 38 26.86 16.10 -21.18
C SER A 38 26.42 17.50 -20.75
N TYR A 39 25.12 17.74 -20.63
CA TYR A 39 24.58 18.98 -20.06
C TYR A 39 25.08 19.19 -18.62
N LEU A 40 25.00 18.17 -17.76
CA LEU A 40 25.51 18.26 -16.38
C LEU A 40 27.00 18.60 -16.33
N GLU A 41 27.81 18.02 -17.22
CA GLU A 41 29.25 18.33 -17.29
C GLU A 41 29.52 19.79 -17.68
N THR A 42 28.63 20.44 -18.46
CA THR A 42 28.77 21.87 -18.77
C THR A 42 28.52 22.80 -17.56
N ARG A 43 27.85 22.29 -16.52
CA ARG A 43 27.54 22.99 -15.25
C ARG A 43 28.15 22.25 -14.05
N SER A 44 29.38 21.75 -14.19
CA SER A 44 30.05 20.97 -13.14
C SER A 44 30.26 21.74 -11.83
N ASP A 45 30.33 23.08 -11.90
CA ASP A 45 30.37 23.97 -10.74
C ASP A 45 29.13 23.85 -9.85
N GLU A 46 27.98 23.48 -10.43
CA GLU A 46 26.72 23.24 -9.71
C GLU A 46 26.42 21.75 -9.49
N PHE A 47 26.93 20.84 -10.33
CA PHE A 47 26.49 19.43 -10.33
C PHE A 47 27.60 18.37 -10.16
N SER A 48 28.85 18.75 -9.87
CA SER A 48 29.96 17.79 -9.71
C SER A 48 29.71 16.66 -8.71
N GLU A 49 29.02 16.94 -7.59
CA GLU A 49 28.68 15.92 -6.59
C GLU A 49 27.65 14.93 -7.17
N TRP A 50 26.61 15.44 -7.84
CA TRP A 50 25.59 14.59 -8.47
C TRP A 50 26.17 13.74 -9.61
N ILE A 51 27.07 14.31 -10.41
CA ILE A 51 27.83 13.56 -11.43
C ILE A 51 28.61 12.41 -10.79
N THR A 52 29.17 12.61 -9.60
CA THR A 52 29.87 11.56 -8.84
C THR A 52 28.91 10.45 -8.40
N VAL A 53 27.72 10.80 -7.90
CA VAL A 53 26.65 9.83 -7.57
C VAL A 53 26.28 9.00 -8.80
N LEU A 54 25.94 9.63 -9.92
CA LEU A 54 25.56 8.95 -11.16
C LEU A 54 26.66 8.02 -11.71
N LYS A 55 27.94 8.43 -11.60
CA LYS A 55 29.07 7.61 -12.02
C LYS A 55 29.27 6.42 -11.10
N TYR A 56 29.16 6.59 -9.79
CA TYR A 56 29.29 5.50 -8.83
C TYR A 56 28.14 4.48 -8.92
N ALA A 57 26.93 4.95 -9.27
CA ALA A 57 25.74 4.16 -9.53
C ALA A 57 25.72 3.40 -10.87
N ASP A 58 26.72 3.60 -11.74
CA ASP A 58 26.74 3.14 -13.15
C ASP A 58 25.57 3.67 -14.02
N LEU A 59 24.97 4.81 -13.66
CA LEU A 59 23.82 5.39 -14.37
C LEU A 59 24.18 6.60 -15.24
N PHE A 60 25.37 7.18 -15.08
CA PHE A 60 25.81 8.34 -15.85
C PHE A 60 25.72 8.13 -17.37
N ASN A 61 26.14 6.95 -17.85
CA ASN A 61 26.03 6.61 -19.27
C ASN A 61 24.62 6.17 -19.68
N ALA A 62 23.84 5.62 -18.74
CA ALA A 62 22.48 5.16 -19.00
C ALA A 62 21.55 6.35 -19.31
N VAL A 63 21.63 7.42 -18.53
CA VAL A 63 20.88 8.67 -18.76
C VAL A 63 21.37 9.46 -19.98
N ASN A 64 22.42 9.00 -20.65
CA ASN A 64 22.98 9.60 -21.87
C ASN A 64 22.54 8.87 -23.16
N GLN A 65 21.73 7.81 -23.05
CA GLN A 65 21.30 7.06 -24.21
C GLN A 65 20.36 7.89 -25.08
N ALA A 66 20.75 8.07 -26.35
CA ALA A 66 20.02 8.91 -27.30
C ALA A 66 18.67 8.33 -27.76
N SER A 67 18.42 7.03 -27.54
CA SER A 67 17.18 6.33 -27.92
C SER A 67 16.08 6.39 -26.85
N SER A 68 16.37 6.93 -25.68
CA SER A 68 15.45 6.97 -24.53
C SER A 68 15.25 8.41 -24.09
N TYR A 69 14.05 8.73 -23.60
CA TYR A 69 13.72 10.05 -23.08
C TYR A 69 13.59 9.98 -21.56
N PHE A 70 14.22 10.91 -20.86
CA PHE A 70 14.23 10.96 -19.41
C PHE A 70 13.84 12.33 -18.86
N THR A 71 13.23 12.33 -17.68
CA THR A 71 13.17 13.49 -16.81
C THR A 71 14.08 13.22 -15.63
N VAL A 72 15.12 14.04 -15.46
CA VAL A 72 16.09 13.88 -14.37
C VAL A 72 15.98 15.05 -13.42
N LEU A 73 15.71 14.72 -12.16
CA LEU A 73 15.67 15.64 -11.04
C LEU A 73 17.09 15.71 -10.46
N VAL A 74 17.74 16.86 -10.57
CA VAL A 74 19.19 17.02 -10.35
C VAL A 74 19.43 17.90 -9.14
N PRO A 75 19.86 17.34 -8.00
CA PRO A 75 20.27 18.12 -6.85
C PRO A 75 21.53 18.95 -7.14
N THR A 76 21.58 20.16 -6.60
CA THR A 76 22.80 20.99 -6.60
C THR A 76 23.90 20.39 -5.70
N ASN A 77 25.14 20.83 -5.90
CA ASN A 77 26.27 20.48 -5.04
C ASN A 77 25.99 20.79 -3.56
N GLU A 78 25.34 21.91 -3.26
CA GLU A 78 24.94 22.30 -1.90
C GLU A 78 23.91 21.32 -1.31
N ALA A 79 22.92 20.89 -2.11
CA ALA A 79 21.94 19.88 -1.72
C ALA A 79 22.62 18.55 -1.37
N VAL A 80 23.52 18.06 -2.23
CA VAL A 80 24.23 16.78 -2.02
C VAL A 80 25.13 16.82 -0.79
N ARG A 81 25.83 17.93 -0.54
CA ARG A 81 26.63 18.10 0.69
C ARG A 81 25.76 18.12 1.95
N SER A 82 24.60 18.78 1.89
CA SER A 82 23.65 18.81 3.00
C SER A 82 23.10 17.42 3.30
N PHE A 83 22.85 16.62 2.26
CA PHE A 83 22.49 15.21 2.38
C PHE A 83 23.60 14.38 3.06
N TYR A 84 24.88 14.54 2.67
CA TYR A 84 25.99 13.84 3.33
C TYR A 84 26.12 14.18 4.82
N LEU A 85 25.92 15.46 5.18
CA LEU A 85 25.91 15.89 6.58
C LEU A 85 24.78 15.22 7.35
N LYS A 86 23.55 15.17 6.80
CA LYS A 86 22.40 14.47 7.42
C LYS A 86 22.68 12.98 7.61
N LYS A 87 23.35 12.35 6.64
CA LYS A 87 23.73 10.92 6.69
C LYS A 87 24.97 10.63 7.54
N ASN A 88 25.62 11.66 8.08
CA ASN A 88 26.87 11.54 8.82
C ASN A 88 27.97 10.77 8.05
N VAL A 89 28.07 11.03 6.74
CA VAL A 89 29.09 10.48 5.83
C VAL A 89 29.85 11.61 5.14
N SER A 90 31.04 11.32 4.61
CA SER A 90 31.79 12.34 3.85
C SER A 90 31.59 12.26 2.34
N SER A 91 31.02 11.16 1.83
CA SER A 91 30.82 10.92 0.40
C SER A 91 29.77 9.84 0.14
N ILE A 92 29.25 9.76 -1.09
CA ILE A 92 28.31 8.71 -1.50
C ILE A 92 28.91 7.30 -1.42
N GLN A 93 30.23 7.17 -1.54
CA GLN A 93 30.93 5.89 -1.52
C GLN A 93 30.81 5.18 -0.18
N GLU A 94 30.69 5.93 0.93
CA GLU A 94 30.50 5.39 2.28
C GLU A 94 29.13 4.75 2.46
N LEU A 95 28.11 5.19 1.71
CA LEU A 95 26.77 4.60 1.72
C LEU A 95 26.67 3.33 0.84
N GLY A 96 27.71 3.03 0.08
CA GLY A 96 27.76 1.85 -0.78
C GLY A 96 27.08 2.05 -2.15
N LYS A 97 27.42 1.16 -3.07
CA LYS A 97 27.02 1.27 -4.49
C LYS A 97 25.53 1.06 -4.69
N ASP A 98 24.92 0.13 -3.97
CA ASP A 98 23.49 -0.18 -4.09
C ASP A 98 22.64 1.01 -3.64
N TYR A 99 23.01 1.65 -2.53
CA TYR A 99 22.37 2.89 -2.07
C TYR A 99 22.50 3.99 -3.12
N ALA A 100 23.72 4.23 -3.64
CA ALA A 100 23.96 5.23 -4.66
C ALA A 100 23.12 5.00 -5.92
N ARG A 101 22.94 3.73 -6.28
CA ARG A 101 22.12 3.33 -7.42
C ARG A 101 20.65 3.62 -7.19
N SER A 102 20.08 3.19 -6.06
CA SER A 102 18.67 3.48 -5.74
C SER A 102 18.40 4.98 -5.59
N LEU A 103 19.33 5.74 -5.01
CA LEU A 103 19.28 7.20 -4.94
C LEU A 103 19.20 7.83 -6.33
N ALA A 104 20.05 7.40 -7.25
CA ALA A 104 20.02 7.90 -8.61
C ALA A 104 18.75 7.47 -9.37
N GLU A 105 18.30 6.22 -9.23
CA GLU A 105 17.08 5.71 -9.89
C GLU A 105 15.82 6.47 -9.45
N TYR A 106 15.72 6.86 -8.18
CA TYR A 106 14.60 7.68 -7.67
C TYR A 106 14.55 9.10 -8.24
N HIS A 107 15.69 9.62 -8.70
CA HIS A 107 15.78 10.94 -9.32
C HIS A 107 15.60 10.90 -10.84
N ILE A 108 15.38 9.73 -11.43
CA ILE A 108 15.27 9.54 -12.89
C ILE A 108 13.91 8.96 -13.21
N VAL A 109 13.16 9.63 -14.09
CA VAL A 109 11.92 9.12 -14.67
C VAL A 109 12.18 8.75 -16.13
N ASN A 110 11.75 7.55 -16.55
CA ASN A 110 11.89 7.08 -17.94
C ASN A 110 10.74 7.60 -18.84
N ASP A 111 10.50 8.90 -18.78
CA ASP A 111 9.54 9.63 -19.61
C ASP A 111 9.98 11.10 -19.70
N SER A 112 9.50 11.85 -20.70
CA SER A 112 9.75 13.28 -20.89
C SER A 112 8.65 14.14 -20.27
N ILE A 113 8.66 14.27 -18.95
CA ILE A 113 7.74 15.15 -18.21
C ILE A 113 8.11 16.62 -18.46
N ASN A 114 7.42 17.23 -19.42
CA ASN A 114 7.56 18.65 -19.74
C ASN A 114 6.92 19.56 -18.66
N LEU A 115 7.17 20.87 -18.79
CA LEU A 115 6.69 21.87 -17.83
C LEU A 115 5.18 21.81 -17.62
N ASN A 116 4.38 21.67 -18.68
CA ASN A 116 2.92 21.72 -18.60
C ASN A 116 2.35 20.53 -17.82
N THR A 117 2.97 19.35 -17.92
CA THR A 117 2.60 18.20 -17.10
C THR A 117 3.04 18.40 -15.66
N PHE A 118 4.27 18.86 -15.45
CA PHE A 118 4.84 19.02 -14.11
C PHE A 118 4.06 20.03 -13.25
N VAL A 119 3.67 21.17 -13.83
CA VAL A 119 2.96 22.24 -13.10
C VAL A 119 1.46 22.00 -12.91
N GLN A 120 0.91 20.87 -13.41
CA GLN A 120 -0.46 20.47 -13.05
C GLN A 120 -0.57 20.10 -11.57
N GLY A 121 0.54 19.72 -10.94
CA GLY A 121 0.56 19.27 -9.55
C GLY A 121 -0.02 17.88 -9.36
N GLY A 122 0.02 17.39 -8.12
CA GLY A 122 -0.45 16.07 -7.78
C GLY A 122 0.51 14.96 -8.21
N LYS A 123 0.00 13.73 -8.24
CA LYS A 123 0.77 12.52 -8.58
C LYS A 123 1.12 12.51 -10.07
N LEU A 124 2.39 12.32 -10.41
CA LEU A 124 2.83 12.09 -11.79
C LEU A 124 2.44 10.67 -12.24
N GLU A 125 1.99 10.51 -13.48
CA GLU A 125 1.61 9.20 -14.03
C GLU A 125 2.82 8.29 -14.27
N ALA A 126 3.94 8.88 -14.68
CA ALA A 126 5.18 8.16 -14.90
C ALA A 126 5.90 7.90 -13.57
N LYS A 127 6.42 6.68 -13.43
CA LYS A 127 7.22 6.26 -12.28
C LYS A 127 8.70 6.56 -12.47
N THR A 128 9.42 6.71 -11.36
CA THR A 128 10.89 6.73 -11.35
C THR A 128 11.46 5.38 -11.78
N LEU A 129 12.76 5.31 -12.05
CA LEU A 129 13.44 4.04 -12.31
C LEU A 129 13.46 3.11 -11.10
N SER A 130 13.21 3.63 -9.90
CA SER A 130 13.01 2.84 -8.67
C SER A 130 11.55 2.36 -8.49
N ASP A 131 10.69 2.53 -9.51
CA ASP A 131 9.27 2.17 -9.53
C ASP A 131 8.37 2.98 -8.56
N ASP A 132 8.86 4.15 -8.14
CA ASP A 132 8.11 5.05 -7.25
C ASP A 132 7.34 6.09 -8.05
N TYR A 133 6.19 6.50 -7.52
CA TYR A 133 5.50 7.67 -8.01
C TYR A 133 6.04 8.94 -7.34
N LEU A 134 6.25 9.98 -8.14
CA LEU A 134 6.53 11.32 -7.62
C LEU A 134 5.24 12.13 -7.58
N SER A 135 5.17 13.08 -6.66
CA SER A 135 4.10 14.07 -6.56
C SER A 135 4.68 15.48 -6.60
N VAL A 136 3.97 16.39 -7.23
CA VAL A 136 4.31 17.82 -7.26
C VAL A 136 3.32 18.58 -6.42
N SER A 137 3.82 19.36 -5.46
CA SER A 137 3.02 20.18 -4.55
C SER A 137 3.46 21.63 -4.56
N PHE A 138 2.56 22.52 -4.16
CA PHE A 138 2.80 23.97 -4.10
C PHE A 138 2.62 24.45 -2.66
N ASP A 139 3.62 25.12 -2.11
CA ASP A 139 3.52 25.76 -0.80
C ASP A 139 2.89 27.16 -0.91
N GLU A 140 1.62 27.26 -0.52
CA GLU A 140 0.87 28.52 -0.52
C GLU A 140 1.23 29.44 0.66
N SER A 141 2.04 28.98 1.63
CA SER A 141 2.38 29.73 2.85
C SER A 141 3.56 30.69 2.70
N SER A 142 4.36 30.53 1.64
CA SER A 142 5.49 31.41 1.37
C SER A 142 5.01 32.78 0.86
N GLU A 143 5.48 33.89 1.47
CA GLU A 143 5.23 35.26 0.98
C GLU A 143 5.74 35.50 -0.46
N THR A 144 6.51 34.53 -0.97
CA THR A 144 7.12 34.50 -2.31
C THR A 144 6.28 33.63 -3.24
N GLY A 145 4.99 33.93 -3.40
CA GLY A 145 4.14 33.22 -4.35
C GLY A 145 4.75 33.16 -5.76
N GLY A 146 4.51 32.07 -6.51
CA GLY A 146 5.03 31.86 -7.86
C GLY A 146 5.98 30.65 -7.96
N PHE A 147 6.93 30.68 -8.90
CA PHE A 147 7.81 29.55 -9.24
C PHE A 147 8.68 29.01 -8.07
N ASN A 148 8.78 29.75 -6.96
CA ASN A 148 9.57 29.39 -5.77
C ASN A 148 8.79 28.57 -4.73
N SER A 149 7.57 28.12 -5.04
CA SER A 149 6.76 27.31 -4.11
C SER A 149 6.65 25.85 -4.51
N ILE A 150 7.42 25.37 -5.50
CA ILE A 150 7.24 24.04 -6.07
C ILE A 150 8.12 23.03 -5.36
N TYR A 151 7.49 21.96 -4.86
CA TYR A 151 8.15 20.84 -4.20
C TYR A 151 7.83 19.53 -4.90
N VAL A 152 8.83 18.64 -4.96
CA VAL A 152 8.62 17.23 -5.29
C VAL A 152 8.51 16.43 -4.00
N ASN A 153 7.48 15.61 -3.89
CA ASN A 153 7.15 14.78 -2.72
C ASN A 153 7.02 15.54 -1.41
N LYS A 154 6.63 16.82 -1.46
CA LYS A 154 6.64 17.76 -0.31
C LYS A 154 7.99 17.81 0.42
N GLU A 155 9.06 17.37 -0.24
CA GLU A 155 10.39 17.22 0.33
C GLU A 155 11.35 18.17 -0.38
N ALA A 156 11.53 18.00 -1.69
CA ALA A 156 12.60 18.66 -2.42
C ALA A 156 12.12 19.90 -3.16
N HIS A 157 12.71 21.06 -2.82
CA HIS A 157 12.38 22.33 -3.45
C HIS A 157 12.98 22.42 -4.86
N VAL A 158 12.16 22.75 -5.86
CA VAL A 158 12.60 22.89 -7.25
C VAL A 158 13.22 24.28 -7.49
N LYS A 159 14.49 24.30 -7.89
CA LYS A 159 15.27 25.50 -8.20
C LYS A 159 15.09 25.96 -9.66
N GLU A 160 15.13 25.03 -10.62
CA GLU A 160 14.98 25.32 -12.05
C GLU A 160 14.08 24.28 -12.72
N LEU A 161 13.22 24.72 -13.63
CA LEU A 161 12.17 23.90 -14.23
C LEU A 161 12.48 23.59 -15.69
N ALA A 162 12.19 22.35 -16.08
CA ALA A 162 12.03 21.91 -17.47
C ALA A 162 13.14 22.36 -18.44
N ILE A 163 14.40 22.22 -18.03
CA ILE A 163 15.55 22.52 -18.89
C ILE A 163 15.60 21.48 -20.00
N GLN A 164 15.37 21.91 -21.23
CA GLN A 164 15.31 21.02 -22.37
C GLN A 164 16.71 20.56 -22.79
N VAL A 165 16.86 19.24 -22.95
CA VAL A 165 18.07 18.55 -23.42
C VAL A 165 17.69 17.60 -24.56
N SER A 166 18.65 17.06 -25.31
CA SER A 166 18.30 16.26 -26.51
C SER A 166 17.57 14.96 -26.22
N ASN A 167 17.72 14.42 -25.00
CA ASN A 167 17.07 13.19 -24.56
C ASN A 167 16.13 13.40 -23.36
N GLY A 168 15.48 14.58 -23.26
CA GLY A 168 14.38 14.84 -22.32
C GLY A 168 14.47 16.17 -21.58
N TYR A 169 14.26 16.14 -20.25
CA TYR A 169 14.22 17.34 -19.41
C TYR A 169 15.04 17.20 -18.12
N VAL A 170 15.63 18.31 -17.67
CA VAL A 170 16.29 18.42 -16.35
C VAL A 170 15.52 19.40 -15.48
N TYR A 171 15.30 19.01 -14.22
CA TYR A 171 14.76 19.86 -13.17
C TYR A 171 15.79 19.96 -12.07
N VAL A 172 16.21 21.16 -11.68
CA VAL A 172 17.25 21.35 -10.66
C VAL A 172 16.61 21.46 -9.29
N LEU A 173 17.16 20.80 -8.28
CA LEU A 173 16.64 20.76 -6.91
C LEU A 173 17.62 21.40 -5.91
N ASN A 174 17.06 22.08 -4.90
CA ASN A 174 17.80 22.57 -3.74
C ASN A 174 17.98 21.52 -2.64
N ASP A 175 17.34 20.36 -2.80
CA ASP A 175 17.40 19.23 -1.88
C ASP A 175 17.63 17.95 -2.68
N VAL A 176 18.23 16.95 -2.02
CA VAL A 176 18.27 15.58 -2.53
C VAL A 176 16.94 14.93 -2.14
N MET A 177 16.20 14.38 -3.12
CA MET A 177 15.03 13.57 -2.81
C MET A 177 15.50 12.27 -2.17
N SER A 178 15.01 11.95 -0.99
CA SER A 178 15.44 10.73 -0.32
C SER A 178 14.67 9.57 -0.97
N PRO A 179 15.32 8.67 -1.73
CA PRO A 179 14.65 7.47 -2.18
C PRO A 179 14.17 6.73 -0.94
N LEU A 180 13.07 5.98 -1.04
CA LEU A 180 12.69 5.07 0.04
C LEU A 180 13.66 3.88 0.03
N VAL A 181 14.94 4.12 0.33
CA VAL A 181 15.98 3.09 0.50
C VAL A 181 16.07 2.67 1.94
N GLU A 182 15.82 3.60 2.85
CA GLU A 182 15.82 3.33 4.27
C GLU A 182 14.65 2.43 4.63
N ASN A 183 14.95 1.31 5.28
CA ASN A 183 13.92 0.56 5.97
C ASN A 183 13.37 1.39 7.16
N LEU A 184 12.28 0.94 7.78
CA LEU A 184 11.61 1.67 8.86
C LEU A 184 12.52 1.95 10.05
N TYR A 185 13.42 1.03 10.39
CA TYR A 185 14.37 1.23 11.47
C TYR A 185 15.39 2.32 11.14
N GLU A 186 15.93 2.31 9.92
CA GLU A 186 16.83 3.36 9.44
C GLU A 186 16.10 4.71 9.40
N ARG A 187 14.85 4.72 8.94
CA ARG A 187 14.01 5.92 8.84
C ARG A 187 13.78 6.59 10.18
N ILE A 188 13.41 5.84 11.22
CA ILE A 188 13.26 6.42 12.56
C ILE A 188 14.61 6.88 13.13
N SER A 189 15.68 6.16 12.83
CA SER A 189 17.04 6.47 13.32
C SER A 189 17.60 7.79 12.78
N GLU A 190 17.11 8.29 11.64
CA GLU A 190 17.45 9.62 11.12
C GLU A 190 17.07 10.76 12.08
N ASN A 191 16.04 10.53 12.91
CA ASN A 191 15.53 11.48 13.90
C ASN A 191 15.85 11.00 15.33
N SER A 192 17.07 10.46 15.51
CA SER A 192 17.52 9.90 16.79
C SER A 192 17.55 10.90 17.96
N ASP A 193 17.61 12.20 17.68
CA ASP A 193 17.47 13.28 18.66
C ASP A 193 16.05 13.44 19.19
N LYS A 194 15.05 13.00 18.41
CA LYS A 194 13.62 13.06 18.75
C LYS A 194 13.08 11.76 19.33
N TYR A 195 13.59 10.61 18.88
CA TYR A 195 13.06 9.27 19.24
C TYR A 195 14.09 8.39 19.98
N SER A 196 15.07 8.98 20.68
CA SER A 196 16.20 8.22 21.25
C SER A 196 15.78 7.07 22.17
N ILE A 197 14.76 7.27 23.01
CA ILE A 197 14.26 6.26 23.95
C ILE A 197 13.58 5.12 23.17
N PHE A 198 12.75 5.45 22.18
CA PHE A 198 12.03 4.45 21.40
C PHE A 198 12.99 3.63 20.52
N ILE A 199 13.97 4.28 19.87
CA ILE A 199 15.01 3.61 19.08
C ILE A 199 15.82 2.65 19.95
N GLU A 200 16.15 3.03 21.18
CA GLU A 200 16.86 2.14 22.09
C GLU A 200 16.00 0.96 22.55
N ALA A 201 14.67 1.15 22.72
CA ALA A 201 13.77 0.02 22.97
C ALA A 201 13.69 -0.93 21.76
N LEU A 202 13.66 -0.40 20.53
CA LEU A 202 13.76 -1.20 19.29
C LEU A 202 15.09 -1.97 19.23
N ASN A 203 16.21 -1.39 19.68
CA ASN A 203 17.53 -2.03 19.72
C ASN A 203 17.61 -3.18 20.72
N GLN A 204 16.98 -3.03 21.89
CA GLN A 204 17.03 -4.03 22.96
C GLN A 204 16.07 -5.20 22.73
N THR A 205 15.03 -5.00 21.93
CA THR A 205 14.13 -6.05 21.44
C THR A 205 14.63 -6.64 20.12
N SER A 206 13.88 -7.58 19.52
CA SER A 206 14.16 -8.06 18.15
C SER A 206 13.52 -7.18 17.06
N TRP A 207 12.81 -6.11 17.43
CA TRP A 207 12.07 -5.28 16.49
C TRP A 207 12.96 -4.48 15.55
N LYS A 208 14.16 -4.07 15.97
CA LYS A 208 15.17 -3.53 15.05
C LYS A 208 15.38 -4.42 13.84
N ASP A 209 15.62 -5.71 14.07
CA ASP A 209 15.95 -6.66 13.02
C ASP A 209 14.73 -6.86 12.10
N SER A 210 13.54 -7.03 12.67
CA SER A 210 12.28 -7.16 11.93
C SER A 210 11.98 -5.95 11.04
N LEU A 211 12.10 -4.74 11.59
CA LEU A 211 11.87 -3.47 10.87
C LEU A 211 12.96 -3.16 9.84
N SER A 212 14.12 -3.83 9.90
CA SER A 212 15.20 -3.67 8.93
C SER A 212 15.04 -4.58 7.69
N ILE A 213 14.19 -5.61 7.76
CA ILE A 213 13.96 -6.56 6.67
C ILE A 213 12.92 -6.00 5.70
N ILE A 214 13.29 -5.87 4.42
CA ILE A 214 12.40 -5.34 3.37
C ILE A 214 11.65 -6.47 2.65
N TYR A 215 12.32 -7.61 2.41
CA TYR A 215 11.75 -8.74 1.68
C TYR A 215 12.01 -10.05 2.42
N ASP A 216 11.01 -10.91 2.42
CA ASP A 216 11.12 -12.31 2.76
C ASP A 216 11.30 -13.13 1.47
N GLU A 217 12.22 -14.10 1.51
CA GLU A 217 12.37 -15.09 0.44
C GLU A 217 11.50 -16.30 0.75
N ILE A 218 10.38 -16.43 0.04
CA ILE A 218 9.48 -17.57 0.15
C ILE A 218 9.85 -18.59 -0.92
N ARG A 219 10.21 -19.79 -0.48
CA ARG A 219 10.47 -20.90 -1.39
C ARG A 219 9.21 -21.74 -1.60
N GLN A 220 8.76 -21.80 -2.84
CA GLN A 220 7.63 -22.62 -3.26
C GLN A 220 8.00 -24.11 -3.37
N GLU A 221 6.99 -24.98 -3.46
CA GLU A 221 7.18 -26.44 -3.57
C GLU A 221 8.00 -26.86 -4.81
N ASP A 222 7.92 -26.07 -5.88
CA ASP A 222 8.67 -26.25 -7.13
C ASP A 222 10.10 -25.64 -7.10
N ASN A 223 10.55 -25.17 -5.93
CA ASN A 223 11.78 -24.41 -5.67
C ASN A 223 11.82 -22.98 -6.25
N THR A 224 10.74 -22.45 -6.82
CA THR A 224 10.66 -21.03 -7.18
C THR A 224 10.81 -20.17 -5.93
N VAL A 225 11.61 -19.10 -6.02
CA VAL A 225 11.79 -18.12 -4.92
C VAL A 225 10.98 -16.89 -5.24
N ILE A 226 10.10 -16.53 -4.31
CA ILE A 226 9.25 -15.35 -4.38
C ILE A 226 9.75 -14.36 -3.34
N GLN A 227 9.95 -13.12 -3.76
CA GLN A 227 10.20 -12.03 -2.83
C GLN A 227 8.88 -11.44 -2.38
N GLN A 228 8.49 -11.73 -1.15
CA GLN A 228 7.37 -11.06 -0.52
C GLN A 228 7.89 -9.83 0.19
N LYS A 229 7.36 -8.65 -0.16
CA LYS A 229 7.69 -7.43 0.56
C LYS A 229 7.09 -7.49 1.95
N ARG A 230 7.92 -7.28 2.98
CA ARG A 230 7.51 -7.24 4.38
C ARG A 230 7.23 -5.81 4.75
N ASN A 231 5.96 -5.42 4.85
CA ASN A 231 5.61 -4.05 5.20
C ASN A 231 5.20 -3.92 6.66
N TYR A 232 5.52 -2.78 7.28
CA TYR A 232 4.98 -2.41 8.58
C TYR A 232 4.46 -0.98 8.62
N THR A 233 3.65 -0.70 9.62
CA THR A 233 3.32 0.64 10.08
C THR A 233 3.84 0.77 11.49
N LEU A 234 4.76 1.71 11.71
CA LEU A 234 5.40 1.96 13.00
C LEU A 234 4.78 3.18 13.66
N LEU A 235 4.27 3.00 14.87
CA LEU A 235 3.76 4.07 15.72
C LEU A 235 4.89 4.53 16.65
N ALA A 236 5.57 5.62 16.30
CA ALA A 236 6.71 6.14 17.05
C ALA A 236 6.27 7.05 18.21
N VAL A 237 6.99 6.98 19.33
CA VAL A 237 6.78 7.83 20.50
C VAL A 237 8.02 8.71 20.69
N SER A 238 7.84 10.04 20.71
CA SER A 238 8.94 10.98 20.91
C SER A 238 9.44 10.98 22.35
N ASP A 239 10.69 11.40 22.54
CA ASP A 239 11.29 11.57 23.85
C ASP A 239 10.54 12.63 24.68
N ASP A 240 9.92 13.62 24.04
CA ASP A 240 9.07 14.63 24.71
C ASP A 240 7.81 13.98 25.29
N THR A 241 7.14 13.11 24.52
CA THR A 241 5.98 12.33 24.97
C THR A 241 6.35 11.37 26.11
N TYR A 242 7.50 10.69 26.04
CA TYR A 242 7.99 9.88 27.16
C TYR A 242 8.30 10.70 28.40
N ARG A 243 8.91 11.88 28.23
CA ARG A 243 9.27 12.75 29.36
C ARG A 243 8.04 13.32 30.06
N SER A 244 6.93 13.58 29.37
CA SER A 244 5.66 13.94 30.03
C SER A 244 5.11 12.81 30.91
N GLU A 245 5.50 11.58 30.63
CA GLU A 245 5.11 10.37 31.35
C GLU A 245 6.12 9.93 32.42
N GLY A 246 7.15 10.74 32.67
CA GLY A 246 8.22 10.48 33.64
C GLY A 246 9.28 9.48 33.15
N VAL A 247 9.29 9.14 31.86
CA VAL A 247 10.25 8.20 31.25
C VAL A 247 11.40 9.01 30.62
N THR A 248 12.63 8.76 31.07
CA THR A 248 13.83 9.44 30.56
C THR A 248 14.86 8.49 29.95
N SER A 249 14.60 7.18 30.02
CA SER A 249 15.46 6.11 29.53
C SER A 249 14.65 4.85 29.26
N VAL A 250 15.22 3.90 28.50
CA VAL A 250 14.59 2.58 28.28
C VAL A 250 14.44 1.79 29.58
N ALA A 251 15.32 2.01 30.57
CA ALA A 251 15.15 1.40 31.90
C ALA A 251 13.90 1.92 32.60
N ASP A 252 13.61 3.22 32.52
CA ASP A 252 12.36 3.79 33.05
C ASP A 252 11.14 3.26 32.29
N LEU A 253 11.26 3.13 30.96
CA LEU A 253 10.20 2.59 30.12
C LEU A 253 9.90 1.13 30.50
N ALA A 254 10.92 0.28 30.65
CA ALA A 254 10.77 -1.10 31.08
C ALA A 254 10.08 -1.20 32.46
N VAL A 255 10.41 -0.31 33.40
CA VAL A 255 9.72 -0.25 34.69
C VAL A 255 8.25 0.17 34.50
N LYS A 256 7.98 1.18 33.66
CA LYS A 256 6.62 1.68 33.41
C LYS A 256 5.73 0.66 32.71
N THR A 257 6.28 -0.17 31.82
CA THR A 257 5.55 -1.29 31.19
C THR A 257 5.35 -2.49 32.14
N GLY A 258 6.01 -2.49 33.30
CA GLY A 258 5.99 -3.61 34.24
C GLY A 258 6.91 -4.77 33.85
N ALA A 259 7.91 -4.53 32.98
CA ALA A 259 8.81 -5.55 32.48
C ALA A 259 9.56 -6.27 33.60
N VAL A 260 9.48 -7.61 33.60
CA VAL A 260 10.21 -8.44 34.55
C VAL A 260 11.48 -8.99 33.90
N GLY A 261 12.63 -8.75 34.55
CA GLY A 261 13.92 -9.19 34.04
C GLY A 261 14.52 -8.24 33.00
N THR A 262 15.50 -8.74 32.24
CA THR A 262 16.29 -7.94 31.27
C THR A 262 16.45 -8.63 29.92
N ASP A 263 15.82 -9.78 29.73
CA ASP A 263 15.79 -10.45 28.43
C ASP A 263 14.64 -9.89 27.59
N TYR A 264 14.84 -8.67 27.08
CA TYR A 264 13.83 -7.96 26.29
C TYR A 264 13.65 -8.52 24.87
N LYS A 265 14.32 -9.63 24.53
CA LYS A 265 14.09 -10.38 23.29
C LYS A 265 13.10 -11.53 23.46
N ASP A 266 12.73 -11.87 24.69
CA ASP A 266 11.62 -12.79 24.97
C ASP A 266 10.31 -12.11 24.53
N GLU A 267 9.59 -12.75 23.60
CA GLU A 267 8.34 -12.22 23.04
C GLU A 267 7.23 -12.06 24.10
N THR A 268 7.36 -12.75 25.24
CA THR A 268 6.44 -12.64 26.38
C THR A 268 6.76 -11.49 27.32
N ASN A 269 7.95 -10.88 27.21
CA ASN A 269 8.35 -9.76 28.06
C ASN A 269 7.51 -8.51 27.79
N GLU A 270 7.17 -7.75 28.83
CA GLU A 270 6.27 -6.61 28.74
C GLU A 270 6.85 -5.45 27.92
N LEU A 271 8.19 -5.24 27.93
CA LEU A 271 8.81 -4.25 27.05
C LEU A 271 8.76 -4.71 25.60
N PHE A 272 8.97 -6.00 25.33
CA PHE A 272 8.82 -6.56 23.99
C PHE A 272 7.40 -6.36 23.47
N ARG A 273 6.39 -6.75 24.27
CA ARG A 273 4.97 -6.61 23.92
C ARG A 273 4.57 -5.16 23.74
N TYR A 274 5.09 -4.25 24.58
CA TYR A 274 4.89 -2.81 24.41
C TYR A 274 5.40 -2.33 23.04
N VAL A 275 6.64 -2.65 22.68
CA VAL A 275 7.20 -2.27 21.37
C VAL A 275 6.41 -2.93 20.23
N ALA A 276 6.03 -4.20 20.37
CA ALA A 276 5.22 -4.91 19.39
C ALA A 276 3.81 -4.31 19.19
N TYR A 277 3.24 -3.69 20.23
CA TYR A 277 1.95 -2.99 20.17
C TYR A 277 2.02 -1.73 19.29
N HIS A 278 3.22 -1.17 19.11
CA HIS A 278 3.48 -0.03 18.25
C HIS A 278 3.78 -0.43 16.80
N VAL A 279 3.70 -1.71 16.47
CA VAL A 279 3.97 -2.22 15.11
C VAL A 279 2.73 -2.89 14.56
N ILE A 280 2.28 -2.47 13.39
CA ILE A 280 1.19 -3.08 12.64
C ILE A 280 1.78 -3.67 11.34
N GLY A 281 1.32 -4.84 10.90
CA GLY A 281 1.76 -5.42 9.62
C GLY A 281 1.01 -4.79 8.44
N GLY A 282 1.73 -4.38 7.39
CA GLY A 282 1.19 -3.59 6.28
C GLY A 282 1.57 -2.11 6.35
N SER A 283 1.51 -1.42 5.21
CA SER A 283 1.77 0.02 5.09
C SER A 283 0.47 0.79 5.05
N TYR A 284 0.10 1.44 6.16
CA TYR A 284 -1.15 2.18 6.29
C TYR A 284 -0.87 3.64 6.57
N SER A 285 -1.36 4.52 5.70
CA SER A 285 -1.33 5.96 5.87
C SER A 285 -2.39 6.43 6.88
N VAL A 286 -2.31 7.68 7.32
CA VAL A 286 -3.37 8.31 8.13
C VAL A 286 -4.72 8.23 7.41
N PHE A 287 -4.73 8.31 6.08
CA PHE A 287 -5.95 8.12 5.28
C PHE A 287 -6.54 6.71 5.46
N ASP A 288 -5.73 5.66 5.48
CA ASP A 288 -6.20 4.28 5.65
C ASP A 288 -6.78 4.03 7.04
N PHE A 289 -6.21 4.67 8.07
CA PHE A 289 -6.77 4.70 9.43
C PHE A 289 -8.10 5.46 9.51
N ASN A 290 -8.29 6.49 8.68
CA ASN A 290 -9.53 7.25 8.57
C ASN A 290 -10.56 6.63 7.62
N ASN A 291 -10.20 5.53 6.94
CA ASN A 291 -11.10 4.86 6.00
C ASN A 291 -11.99 3.84 6.75
N PHE A 292 -13.15 4.33 7.21
CA PHE A 292 -14.21 3.53 7.82
C PHE A 292 -15.23 3.10 6.76
N SER A 293 -15.60 1.82 6.75
CA SER A 293 -16.62 1.25 5.85
C SER A 293 -17.93 0.96 6.59
N GLY A 294 -19.02 0.76 5.84
CA GLY A 294 -20.28 0.27 6.41
C GLY A 294 -20.98 1.19 7.42
N GLY A 295 -20.58 2.47 7.50
CA GLY A 295 -21.11 3.41 8.48
C GLY A 295 -20.60 3.21 9.91
N THR A 296 -19.54 2.43 10.10
CA THR A 296 -18.90 2.27 11.41
C THR A 296 -18.12 3.51 11.81
N THR A 297 -17.97 3.71 13.11
CA THR A 297 -17.10 4.74 13.70
C THR A 297 -15.91 4.13 14.42
N THR A 298 -15.77 2.80 14.41
CA THR A 298 -14.71 2.07 15.09
C THR A 298 -14.14 1.01 14.15
N LYS A 299 -12.81 0.82 14.20
CA LYS A 299 -12.05 -0.14 13.41
C LYS A 299 -10.94 -0.74 14.28
N LEU A 300 -10.75 -2.04 14.19
CA LEU A 300 -9.69 -2.74 14.90
C LEU A 300 -8.47 -2.90 14.01
N TRP A 301 -7.29 -2.63 14.57
CA TRP A 301 -6.01 -2.90 13.94
C TRP A 301 -5.26 -3.96 14.74
N THR A 302 -4.85 -5.04 14.06
CA THR A 302 -4.02 -6.07 14.68
C THR A 302 -2.59 -5.59 14.77
N THR A 303 -2.10 -5.41 15.99
CA THR A 303 -0.69 -5.11 16.26
C THR A 303 0.12 -6.40 16.28
N LYS A 304 1.45 -6.27 16.23
CA LYS A 304 2.36 -7.42 16.33
C LYS A 304 2.55 -7.91 17.76
N ALA A 305 1.88 -7.31 18.74
CA ALA A 305 1.75 -7.84 20.10
C ALA A 305 0.64 -8.89 20.24
N ASP A 306 0.02 -9.30 19.13
CA ASP A 306 -1.24 -10.07 19.08
C ASP A 306 -2.39 -9.40 19.87
N ALA A 307 -2.33 -8.06 19.97
CA ALA A 307 -3.29 -7.22 20.67
C ALA A 307 -3.95 -6.22 19.72
N VAL A 308 -5.15 -5.79 20.10
CA VAL A 308 -5.96 -4.87 19.30
C VAL A 308 -5.61 -3.42 19.60
N LEU A 309 -5.36 -2.64 18.56
CA LEU A 309 -5.41 -1.18 18.60
C LEU A 309 -6.77 -0.72 18.04
N GLU A 310 -7.58 -0.10 18.88
CA GLU A 310 -8.91 0.39 18.48
C GLU A 310 -8.78 1.80 17.92
N ALA A 311 -9.16 2.01 16.66
CA ALA A 311 -9.26 3.31 16.03
C ALA A 311 -10.73 3.76 16.00
N SER A 312 -11.03 4.91 16.59
CA SER A 312 -12.38 5.43 16.79
C SER A 312 -12.53 6.86 16.28
N LEU A 313 -13.47 7.08 15.36
CA LEU A 313 -13.81 8.37 14.78
C LEU A 313 -14.78 9.13 15.67
N GLN A 314 -14.34 10.26 16.21
CA GLN A 314 -15.10 11.08 17.14
C GLN A 314 -15.57 12.39 16.49
N SER A 315 -16.37 13.17 17.23
CA SER A 315 -16.91 14.44 16.76
C SER A 315 -15.83 15.36 16.17
N GLY A 316 -16.14 15.96 15.01
CA GLY A 316 -15.19 16.79 14.28
C GLY A 316 -14.19 16.02 13.41
N ASN A 317 -14.50 14.78 13.04
CA ASN A 317 -13.65 13.87 12.25
C ASN A 317 -12.27 13.66 12.87
N LYS A 318 -12.22 13.59 14.20
CA LYS A 318 -10.97 13.33 14.92
C LYS A 318 -10.83 11.83 15.15
N LEU A 319 -9.75 11.27 14.63
CA LEU A 319 -9.37 9.89 14.87
C LEU A 319 -8.65 9.79 16.22
N TYR A 320 -9.13 8.90 17.08
CA TYR A 320 -8.48 8.53 18.32
C TYR A 320 -8.14 7.05 18.32
N PHE A 321 -7.01 6.71 18.92
CA PHE A 321 -6.67 5.35 19.30
C PHE A 321 -7.08 5.12 20.75
N ASN A 322 -7.64 3.94 21.05
CA ASN A 322 -8.04 3.52 22.39
C ASN A 322 -8.85 4.60 23.12
N TYR A 323 -9.86 5.16 22.45
CA TYR A 323 -10.58 6.36 22.92
C TYR A 323 -11.23 6.17 24.29
N GLU A 324 -11.86 5.01 24.49
CA GLU A 324 -12.49 4.60 25.77
C GLU A 324 -11.49 3.87 26.70
N GLY A 325 -10.22 3.78 26.30
CA GLY A 325 -9.24 3.00 27.04
C GLY A 325 -8.78 3.68 28.32
N GLU A 326 -8.73 2.90 29.39
CA GLU A 326 -8.32 3.33 30.72
C GLU A 326 -7.47 2.25 31.39
N ILE A 327 -6.36 2.64 32.01
CA ILE A 327 -5.53 1.81 32.88
C ILE A 327 -5.38 2.55 34.21
N ASP A 328 -5.76 1.90 35.32
CA ASP A 328 -5.66 2.45 36.67
C ASP A 328 -6.28 3.87 36.84
N GLY A 329 -7.43 4.14 36.19
CA GLY A 329 -8.06 5.47 36.27
C GLY A 329 -7.52 6.50 35.28
N GLN A 330 -6.55 6.14 34.45
CA GLN A 330 -5.89 7.05 33.51
C GLN A 330 -6.23 6.67 32.07
N SER A 331 -6.68 7.68 31.31
CA SER A 331 -6.97 7.49 29.89
C SER A 331 -5.70 7.15 29.12
N VAL A 332 -5.80 6.16 28.24
CA VAL A 332 -4.71 5.71 27.36
C VAL A 332 -4.90 6.15 25.91
N LYS A 333 -5.88 7.03 25.67
CA LYS A 333 -6.21 7.50 24.34
C LYS A 333 -5.01 8.18 23.69
N ALA A 334 -4.94 8.07 22.37
CA ALA A 334 -3.88 8.68 21.60
C ALA A 334 -4.38 9.22 20.26
N MET A 335 -3.60 10.10 19.65
CA MET A 335 -3.81 10.64 18.31
C MET A 335 -2.49 10.62 17.54
N PHE A 336 -2.59 10.69 16.21
CA PHE A 336 -1.45 11.02 15.38
C PHE A 336 -0.96 12.46 15.65
N VAL A 337 0.36 12.65 15.62
CA VAL A 337 0.99 13.96 15.51
C VAL A 337 1.12 14.30 14.02
N GLU A 338 0.39 15.31 13.55
CA GLU A 338 0.24 15.62 12.11
C GLU A 338 1.58 15.78 11.38
N ASP A 339 2.52 16.56 11.93
CA ASP A 339 3.84 16.81 11.34
C ASP A 339 4.82 15.62 11.46
N GLY A 340 4.45 14.58 12.22
CA GLY A 340 5.26 13.37 12.45
C GLY A 340 4.69 12.12 11.78
N SER A 341 3.66 12.26 10.94
CA SER A 341 2.91 11.14 10.35
C SER A 341 3.06 11.03 8.83
N ASP A 342 2.64 9.88 8.28
CA ASP A 342 2.81 9.49 6.87
C ASP A 342 4.27 9.48 6.39
N VAL A 343 5.24 9.31 7.31
CA VAL A 343 6.67 9.29 7.00
C VAL A 343 7.02 7.96 6.33
N GLN A 344 7.12 7.98 5.01
CA GLN A 344 7.37 6.79 4.19
C GLN A 344 8.75 6.18 4.44
N ALA A 345 8.84 4.85 4.40
CA ALA A 345 10.07 4.05 4.40
C ALA A 345 9.97 2.93 3.34
N LYS A 346 11.10 2.29 3.02
CA LYS A 346 11.15 1.24 1.98
C LYS A 346 10.20 0.09 2.24
N ASN A 347 10.02 -0.27 3.51
CA ASN A 347 9.24 -1.40 3.98
C ASN A 347 8.12 -0.97 4.94
N GLY A 348 7.60 0.26 4.77
CA GLY A 348 6.55 0.72 5.67
C GLY A 348 6.27 2.21 5.73
N ILE A 349 5.47 2.59 6.72
CA ILE A 349 5.16 3.98 7.06
C ILE A 349 5.38 4.18 8.56
N LEU A 350 5.96 5.32 8.93
CA LEU A 350 6.10 5.76 10.31
C LEU A 350 5.07 6.86 10.60
N HIS A 351 4.43 6.73 11.77
CA HIS A 351 3.57 7.76 12.35
C HIS A 351 3.98 8.08 13.76
N GLU A 352 4.02 9.33 14.13
CA GLU A 352 4.19 9.73 15.52
C GLU A 352 2.85 9.77 16.25
N ILE A 353 2.88 9.35 17.52
CA ILE A 353 1.73 9.35 18.43
C ILE A 353 1.96 10.31 19.61
N ASP A 354 0.90 11.01 20.02
CA ASP A 354 0.92 12.02 21.10
C ASP A 354 0.84 11.45 22.53
N SER A 355 0.93 10.13 22.65
CA SER A 355 0.82 9.35 23.88
C SER A 355 1.91 8.28 23.88
N TRP A 356 2.30 7.82 25.08
CA TRP A 356 3.17 6.65 25.19
C TRP A 356 2.46 5.34 24.80
N LEU A 357 1.14 5.38 24.54
CA LEU A 357 0.32 4.31 23.99
C LEU A 357 0.57 2.95 24.69
N PRO A 358 0.22 2.82 25.98
CA PRO A 358 0.33 1.53 26.66
C PRO A 358 -0.49 0.46 25.97
N LEU A 359 -0.05 -0.79 26.12
CA LEU A 359 -0.84 -1.94 25.70
C LEU A 359 -2.16 -1.95 26.47
N TRP A 360 -3.25 -1.72 25.75
CA TRP A 360 -4.62 -1.78 26.22
C TRP A 360 -5.43 -2.51 25.15
N GLU A 361 -6.42 -3.30 25.57
CA GLU A 361 -7.28 -4.04 24.64
C GLU A 361 -8.73 -3.71 24.95
N SER A 362 -9.49 -3.41 23.88
CA SER A 362 -10.93 -3.23 23.99
C SER A 362 -11.59 -4.56 24.29
N GLU A 363 -12.51 -4.57 25.25
CA GLU A 363 -13.30 -5.74 25.62
C GLU A 363 -14.67 -5.75 24.91
N ILE A 364 -14.98 -4.73 24.12
CA ILE A 364 -16.27 -4.56 23.46
C ILE A 364 -16.14 -5.03 22.01
N PRO A 365 -16.83 -6.13 21.61
CA PRO A 365 -16.91 -6.56 20.23
C PRO A 365 -17.38 -5.47 19.27
N VAL A 366 -16.70 -5.34 18.12
CA VAL A 366 -17.09 -4.43 17.04
C VAL A 366 -17.27 -5.17 15.72
N LEU A 367 -17.87 -4.49 14.73
CA LEU A 367 -18.03 -5.03 13.38
C LEU A 367 -16.67 -5.28 12.73
N VAL A 368 -16.43 -6.52 12.29
CA VAL A 368 -15.23 -6.88 11.52
C VAL A 368 -15.62 -7.38 10.13
N GLU A 369 -15.00 -6.82 9.10
CA GLU A 369 -15.08 -7.31 7.72
C GLU A 369 -13.76 -8.00 7.35
N TRP A 370 -13.86 -9.27 6.93
CA TRP A 370 -12.73 -10.09 6.53
C TRP A 370 -12.82 -10.42 5.05
N ASP A 371 -11.97 -9.79 4.25
CA ASP A 371 -11.77 -10.10 2.84
C ASP A 371 -10.84 -11.31 2.68
N PHE A 372 -11.26 -12.30 1.88
CA PHE A 372 -10.49 -13.53 1.69
C PHE A 372 -9.32 -13.41 0.71
N ALA A 373 -9.18 -12.27 0.03
CA ALA A 373 -8.11 -11.99 -0.92
C ALA A 373 -7.14 -10.90 -0.45
N ASP A 374 -7.47 -10.20 0.63
CA ASP A 374 -6.70 -9.08 1.18
C ASP A 374 -5.51 -9.55 2.04
N TYR A 375 -4.53 -10.18 1.39
CA TYR A 375 -3.31 -10.71 1.99
C TYR A 375 -2.06 -10.18 1.27
N GLU A 376 -1.01 -9.84 2.02
CA GLU A 376 0.27 -9.39 1.45
C GLU A 376 0.89 -10.46 0.54
N GLU A 377 0.71 -11.74 0.86
CA GLU A 377 1.13 -12.89 0.05
C GLU A 377 0.50 -12.84 -1.35
N VAL A 378 -0.80 -12.54 -1.41
CA VAL A 378 -1.57 -12.48 -2.66
C VAL A 378 -1.14 -11.26 -3.47
N ALA A 379 -1.02 -10.10 -2.82
CA ALA A 379 -0.53 -8.89 -3.46
C ALA A 379 0.88 -9.08 -4.04
N ALA A 380 1.80 -9.69 -3.29
CA ALA A 380 3.16 -9.97 -3.75
C ALA A 380 3.19 -10.97 -4.92
N TRP A 381 2.34 -12.00 -4.89
CA TRP A 381 2.21 -12.96 -5.98
C TRP A 381 1.78 -12.31 -7.29
N VAL A 382 0.73 -11.48 -7.24
CA VAL A 382 0.18 -10.79 -8.41
C VAL A 382 1.16 -9.74 -8.92
N ASN A 383 1.65 -8.86 -8.04
CA ASN A 383 2.58 -7.80 -8.43
C ASN A 383 3.94 -8.33 -8.90
N GLY A 384 4.34 -9.51 -8.44
CA GLY A 384 5.53 -10.21 -8.92
C GLY A 384 5.37 -10.87 -10.29
N GLY A 385 4.16 -10.87 -10.87
CA GLY A 385 3.88 -11.47 -12.18
C GLY A 385 3.91 -13.00 -12.16
N TYR A 386 3.70 -13.62 -11.00
CA TYR A 386 3.67 -15.08 -10.86
C TYR A 386 2.33 -15.71 -11.29
N GLY A 387 1.31 -14.87 -11.51
CA GLY A 387 -0.01 -15.24 -12.01
C GLY A 387 -0.25 -14.85 -13.46
N ASP A 388 -1.48 -14.45 -13.77
CA ASP A 388 -1.81 -13.80 -15.04
C ASP A 388 -1.01 -12.48 -15.16
N PRO A 389 -0.18 -12.30 -16.20
CA PRO A 389 0.72 -11.16 -16.32
C PRO A 389 -0.01 -9.81 -16.51
N ASP A 390 -1.26 -9.84 -16.96
CA ASP A 390 -2.08 -8.64 -17.14
C ASP A 390 -2.92 -8.33 -15.90
N GLN A 391 -2.98 -9.25 -14.93
CA GLN A 391 -3.72 -9.05 -13.68
C GLN A 391 -2.99 -8.07 -12.77
N LYS A 392 -3.72 -7.07 -12.30
CA LYS A 392 -3.27 -6.19 -11.22
C LYS A 392 -4.08 -6.47 -9.95
N TYR A 393 -3.43 -6.29 -8.81
CA TYR A 393 -4.04 -6.56 -7.51
C TYR A 393 -5.10 -5.49 -7.19
N GLN A 394 -6.31 -5.94 -6.80
CA GLN A 394 -7.43 -5.09 -6.35
C GLN A 394 -7.85 -4.02 -7.36
N THR A 395 -7.84 -4.35 -8.65
CA THR A 395 -8.20 -3.44 -9.74
C THR A 395 -9.42 -3.90 -10.53
N VAL A 396 -9.99 -2.97 -11.29
CA VAL A 396 -10.92 -3.26 -12.37
C VAL A 396 -10.19 -2.97 -13.68
N ASP A 397 -10.11 -3.96 -14.56
CA ASP A 397 -9.46 -3.84 -15.86
C ASP A 397 -10.47 -4.05 -17.01
N GLU A 398 -10.01 -4.05 -18.27
CA GLU A 398 -10.86 -4.36 -19.42
C GLU A 398 -11.23 -5.85 -19.48
N GLY A 399 -10.30 -6.70 -19.00
CA GLY A 399 -10.43 -8.14 -18.88
C GLY A 399 -10.81 -8.59 -17.48
N GLU A 400 -11.33 -9.80 -17.38
CA GLU A 400 -11.46 -10.51 -16.10
C GLU A 400 -10.28 -11.46 -16.02
N HIS A 401 -9.58 -11.44 -14.90
CA HIS A 401 -8.33 -12.17 -14.71
C HIS A 401 -8.44 -13.13 -13.54
N GLN A 402 -7.66 -14.21 -13.59
CA GLN A 402 -7.48 -15.11 -12.45
C GLN A 402 -6.06 -15.65 -12.37
N SER A 403 -5.58 -15.83 -11.14
CA SER A 403 -4.27 -16.41 -10.84
C SER A 403 -4.40 -17.54 -9.82
N ASP A 404 -3.58 -18.58 -9.97
CA ASP A 404 -3.48 -19.63 -8.97
C ASP A 404 -2.72 -19.11 -7.75
N VAL A 405 -3.37 -19.15 -6.59
CA VAL A 405 -2.79 -18.73 -5.30
C VAL A 405 -2.81 -19.87 -4.28
N SER A 406 -3.05 -21.10 -4.75
CA SER A 406 -3.21 -22.30 -3.91
C SER A 406 -2.00 -22.62 -3.03
N SER A 407 -0.80 -22.18 -3.41
CA SER A 407 0.45 -22.45 -2.68
C SER A 407 0.82 -21.37 -1.66
N LEU A 408 0.06 -20.28 -1.56
CA LEU A 408 0.35 -19.20 -0.64
C LEU A 408 0.08 -19.61 0.82
N ALA A 409 0.96 -19.21 1.73
CA ALA A 409 0.91 -19.63 3.13
C ALA A 409 -0.34 -19.16 3.91
N CYS A 410 -1.03 -18.13 3.41
CA CYS A 410 -2.32 -17.68 3.95
C CYS A 410 -3.45 -18.71 3.72
N TYR A 411 -3.26 -19.68 2.83
CA TYR A 411 -4.20 -20.77 2.55
C TYR A 411 -3.59 -22.14 2.86
N THR A 412 -4.23 -22.92 3.74
CA THR A 412 -3.90 -24.35 3.89
C THR A 412 -4.97 -25.20 3.22
N ILE A 413 -4.62 -25.89 2.14
CA ILE A 413 -5.58 -26.61 1.30
C ILE A 413 -5.44 -28.14 1.39
N ASP A 414 -6.56 -28.83 1.24
CA ASP A 414 -6.64 -30.26 0.95
C ASP A 414 -7.58 -30.43 -0.25
N ALA A 415 -7.04 -30.31 -1.46
CA ALA A 415 -7.81 -30.43 -2.69
C ALA A 415 -8.10 -31.90 -3.05
N LYS A 416 -9.31 -32.15 -3.54
CA LYS A 416 -9.78 -33.45 -4.08
C LYS A 416 -10.07 -33.33 -5.57
N SER A 417 -10.38 -34.47 -6.19
CA SER A 417 -10.79 -34.49 -7.60
C SER A 417 -12.01 -33.61 -7.82
N SER A 418 -11.92 -32.73 -8.82
CA SER A 418 -13.03 -31.92 -9.31
C SER A 418 -13.41 -32.32 -10.73
N ALA A 419 -14.69 -32.16 -11.08
CA ALA A 419 -15.16 -32.28 -12.46
C ALA A 419 -14.90 -31.03 -13.29
N THR A 420 -14.67 -29.89 -12.63
CA THR A 420 -14.26 -28.65 -13.29
C THR A 420 -12.75 -28.63 -13.44
N SER A 421 -12.25 -28.27 -14.63
CA SER A 421 -10.81 -28.15 -14.89
C SER A 421 -10.14 -27.22 -13.89
N THR A 422 -8.95 -27.60 -13.40
CA THR A 422 -8.17 -26.86 -12.40
C THR A 422 -7.06 -25.99 -12.99
N ASP A 423 -7.07 -25.78 -14.31
CA ASP A 423 -6.02 -25.06 -15.06
C ASP A 423 -6.27 -23.56 -15.24
N GLY A 424 -7.36 -23.03 -14.67
CA GLY A 424 -7.77 -21.63 -14.83
C GLY A 424 -8.10 -21.20 -16.27
N SER A 425 -8.13 -22.13 -17.22
CA SER A 425 -8.18 -21.85 -18.65
C SER A 425 -9.45 -22.39 -19.28
N ASN A 426 -9.94 -21.75 -20.35
CA ASN A 426 -11.10 -22.22 -21.13
C ASN A 426 -12.35 -22.57 -20.30
N GLY A 427 -12.60 -21.82 -19.22
CA GLY A 427 -13.71 -22.05 -18.28
C GLY A 427 -13.38 -22.97 -17.10
N GLY A 428 -12.11 -23.34 -16.93
CA GLY A 428 -11.55 -23.91 -15.70
C GLY A 428 -11.26 -22.86 -14.62
N TYR A 429 -11.03 -23.33 -13.39
CA TYR A 429 -10.77 -22.51 -12.21
C TYR A 429 -9.73 -23.19 -11.34
N TYR A 430 -8.74 -22.44 -10.85
CA TYR A 430 -7.71 -22.95 -9.97
C TYR A 430 -8.28 -23.50 -8.65
N PRO A 431 -7.56 -24.42 -7.95
CA PRO A 431 -8.02 -24.93 -6.66
C PRO A 431 -8.35 -23.80 -5.67
N VAL A 432 -7.46 -22.81 -5.58
CA VAL A 432 -7.73 -21.47 -5.04
C VAL A 432 -7.32 -20.44 -6.09
N GLY A 433 -8.29 -19.74 -6.67
CA GLY A 433 -8.05 -18.72 -7.68
C GLY A 433 -8.26 -17.32 -7.10
N TYR A 434 -7.29 -16.43 -7.23
CA TYR A 434 -7.47 -15.00 -7.01
C TYR A 434 -8.01 -14.36 -8.28
N ALA A 435 -9.11 -13.60 -8.23
CA ALA A 435 -9.70 -13.01 -9.43
C ALA A 435 -10.09 -11.54 -9.27
N THR A 436 -9.87 -10.80 -10.36
CA THR A 436 -10.26 -9.39 -10.51
C THR A 436 -11.28 -9.22 -11.63
N PRO A 437 -12.29 -8.37 -11.45
CA PRO A 437 -13.40 -8.21 -12.38
C PRO A 437 -13.03 -7.31 -13.54
N LYS A 438 -13.71 -7.54 -14.66
CA LYS A 438 -13.71 -6.58 -15.78
C LYS A 438 -14.68 -5.42 -15.56
N THR A 439 -14.39 -4.32 -16.25
CA THR A 439 -15.26 -3.14 -16.35
C THR A 439 -16.67 -3.53 -16.79
N GLY A 440 -17.68 -3.03 -16.06
CA GLY A 440 -19.10 -3.29 -16.33
C GLY A 440 -19.61 -4.65 -15.81
N SER A 441 -18.75 -5.48 -15.20
CA SER A 441 -19.19 -6.66 -14.45
C SER A 441 -19.91 -6.26 -13.16
N ALA A 442 -20.90 -7.04 -12.70
CA ALA A 442 -21.50 -6.83 -11.38
C ALA A 442 -20.50 -7.11 -10.24
N TRP A 443 -19.43 -7.86 -10.51
CA TRP A 443 -18.35 -8.14 -9.57
C TRP A 443 -17.44 -6.95 -9.32
N THR A 444 -17.58 -5.82 -10.03
CA THR A 444 -16.95 -4.55 -9.60
C THR A 444 -17.52 -4.03 -8.28
N ASN A 445 -18.59 -4.64 -7.75
CA ASN A 445 -19.14 -4.33 -6.45
C ASN A 445 -18.53 -5.17 -5.31
N CYS A 446 -17.64 -6.12 -5.61
CA CYS A 446 -16.90 -6.83 -4.57
C CYS A 446 -16.08 -5.86 -3.72
N LYS A 447 -15.86 -6.25 -2.47
CA LYS A 447 -14.90 -5.57 -1.60
C LYS A 447 -13.54 -5.61 -2.30
N ASN A 448 -12.82 -4.48 -2.23
CA ASN A 448 -11.52 -4.28 -2.87
C ASN A 448 -11.42 -4.62 -4.38
N LYS A 449 -12.55 -4.81 -5.07
CA LYS A 449 -12.60 -5.17 -6.49
C LYS A 449 -11.91 -6.50 -6.78
N ASP A 450 -12.02 -7.47 -5.89
CA ASP A 450 -11.54 -8.83 -6.11
C ASP A 450 -12.44 -9.87 -5.43
N HIS A 451 -12.14 -11.16 -5.65
CA HIS A 451 -12.77 -12.28 -4.95
C HIS A 451 -11.89 -13.52 -5.09
N ILE A 452 -12.25 -14.59 -4.37
CA ILE A 452 -11.60 -15.90 -4.52
C ILE A 452 -12.52 -16.94 -5.16
N TYR A 453 -11.94 -17.84 -5.94
CA TYR A 453 -12.54 -19.07 -6.41
C TYR A 453 -12.04 -20.26 -5.60
N LEU A 454 -12.91 -21.20 -5.27
CA LEU A 454 -12.53 -22.50 -4.71
C LEU A 454 -13.01 -23.62 -5.64
N ASN A 455 -12.05 -24.35 -6.23
CA ASN A 455 -12.26 -25.55 -7.02
C ASN A 455 -11.61 -26.77 -6.36
N LEU A 456 -12.02 -27.07 -5.14
CA LEU A 456 -11.36 -28.05 -4.27
C LEU A 456 -11.92 -29.48 -4.39
N GLY A 457 -12.94 -29.71 -5.22
CA GLY A 457 -13.61 -31.01 -5.31
C GLY A 457 -14.46 -31.37 -4.08
N TYR A 458 -15.19 -32.49 -4.13
CA TYR A 458 -16.05 -32.92 -3.01
C TYR A 458 -15.21 -33.39 -1.82
N ASN A 459 -15.53 -32.90 -0.62
CA ASN A 459 -14.73 -33.00 0.61
C ASN A 459 -13.34 -32.34 0.54
N GLY A 460 -13.07 -31.54 -0.49
CA GLY A 460 -11.91 -30.66 -0.48
C GLY A 460 -12.07 -29.57 0.56
N SER A 461 -10.96 -29.09 1.13
CA SER A 461 -11.00 -28.09 2.18
C SER A 461 -9.93 -27.02 2.06
N ILE A 462 -10.21 -25.88 2.68
CA ILE A 462 -9.29 -24.75 2.87
C ILE A 462 -9.38 -24.29 4.32
N ILE A 463 -8.25 -23.93 4.91
CA ILE A 463 -8.15 -23.26 6.21
C ILE A 463 -7.50 -21.89 6.00
N MET A 464 -8.11 -20.87 6.58
CA MET A 464 -7.61 -19.49 6.62
C MET A 464 -7.73 -18.93 8.03
N LYS A 465 -6.98 -17.86 8.33
CA LYS A 465 -7.07 -17.15 9.61
C LYS A 465 -7.91 -15.88 9.47
N THR A 466 -8.83 -15.66 10.41
CA THR A 466 -9.57 -14.40 10.52
C THR A 466 -8.62 -13.25 10.88
N PRO A 467 -9.02 -11.99 10.63
CA PRO A 467 -8.56 -10.85 11.42
C PRO A 467 -8.81 -11.09 12.91
N ILE A 468 -8.19 -10.29 13.75
CA ILE A 468 -8.44 -10.36 15.20
C ILE A 468 -9.91 -10.08 15.49
N LEU A 469 -10.53 -10.93 16.32
CA LEU A 469 -11.86 -10.75 16.86
C LEU A 469 -11.72 -10.53 18.37
N ILE A 470 -12.46 -9.58 18.94
CA ILE A 470 -12.56 -9.42 20.40
C ILE A 470 -13.44 -10.55 20.93
N ALA A 471 -13.12 -11.10 22.10
CA ALA A 471 -13.96 -12.11 22.74
C ALA A 471 -15.42 -11.66 22.85
N GLY A 472 -16.37 -12.51 22.48
CA GLY A 472 -17.78 -12.17 22.49
C GLY A 472 -18.61 -12.95 21.48
N LYS A 473 -19.87 -12.55 21.34
CA LYS A 473 -20.84 -13.17 20.42
C LYS A 473 -20.94 -12.40 19.13
N TYR A 474 -21.05 -13.11 18.02
CA TYR A 474 -21.18 -12.54 16.69
C TYR A 474 -22.23 -13.26 15.86
N LYS A 475 -22.94 -12.51 15.04
CA LYS A 475 -23.61 -13.03 13.85
C LYS A 475 -22.64 -12.99 12.68
N VAL A 476 -22.56 -14.07 11.91
CA VAL A 476 -21.59 -14.21 10.82
C VAL A 476 -22.31 -14.28 9.47
N ILE A 477 -21.97 -13.36 8.58
CA ILE A 477 -22.58 -13.23 7.25
C ILE A 477 -21.50 -13.34 6.19
N LEU A 478 -21.61 -14.35 5.33
CA LEU A 478 -20.72 -14.55 4.19
C LEU A 478 -21.29 -13.86 2.95
N LYS A 479 -20.46 -13.09 2.25
CA LYS A 479 -20.77 -12.48 0.96
C LYS A 479 -20.22 -13.40 -0.12
N VAL A 480 -21.12 -13.95 -0.91
CA VAL A 480 -20.77 -14.85 -2.02
C VAL A 480 -20.93 -14.14 -3.35
N THR A 481 -19.97 -14.37 -4.24
CA THR A 481 -20.13 -13.98 -5.63
C THR A 481 -20.81 -15.11 -6.39
N TYR A 482 -21.64 -14.72 -7.36
CA TYR A 482 -22.44 -15.66 -8.13
C TYR A 482 -22.38 -15.32 -9.61
N ALA A 483 -22.16 -16.34 -10.44
CA ALA A 483 -22.29 -16.26 -11.89
C ALA A 483 -23.44 -17.11 -12.41
N THR A 484 -24.06 -16.67 -13.51
CA THR A 484 -25.25 -17.33 -14.07
C THR A 484 -25.00 -18.78 -14.55
N SER A 485 -23.74 -19.13 -14.79
CA SER A 485 -23.29 -20.50 -15.07
C SER A 485 -23.47 -21.46 -13.88
N MET A 486 -23.68 -20.93 -12.67
CA MET A 486 -23.89 -21.65 -11.41
C MET A 486 -25.38 -21.88 -11.10
N ASN A 487 -26.29 -21.68 -12.06
CA ASN A 487 -27.74 -21.84 -11.86
C ASN A 487 -28.14 -23.21 -11.27
N PHE A 488 -27.37 -24.26 -11.55
CA PHE A 488 -27.62 -25.59 -10.99
C PHE A 488 -27.46 -25.65 -9.46
N MET A 489 -26.60 -24.80 -8.86
CA MET A 489 -26.43 -24.74 -7.42
C MET A 489 -27.62 -24.07 -6.74
N ARG A 490 -28.00 -22.86 -7.16
CA ARG A 490 -29.17 -22.18 -6.57
C ARG A 490 -30.50 -22.94 -6.76
N THR A 491 -30.61 -23.74 -7.82
CA THR A 491 -31.80 -24.58 -8.07
C THR A 491 -31.69 -25.99 -7.49
N MET A 492 -30.55 -26.34 -6.87
CA MET A 492 -30.25 -27.69 -6.35
C MET A 492 -30.51 -28.80 -7.36
N THR A 493 -30.05 -28.59 -8.59
CA THR A 493 -30.18 -29.54 -9.70
C THR A 493 -28.82 -30.09 -10.10
N SER A 494 -28.80 -31.10 -10.99
CA SER A 494 -27.56 -31.68 -11.53
C SER A 494 -26.59 -32.18 -10.44
N GLY A 495 -27.14 -32.82 -9.41
CA GLY A 495 -26.37 -33.37 -8.28
C GLY A 495 -25.99 -32.34 -7.21
N SER A 496 -26.32 -31.06 -7.38
CA SER A 496 -26.00 -30.03 -6.40
C SER A 496 -26.98 -30.00 -5.23
N ASN A 497 -26.45 -29.69 -4.05
CA ASN A 497 -27.21 -29.44 -2.83
C ASN A 497 -27.13 -27.96 -2.38
N GLY A 498 -26.88 -27.03 -3.32
CA GLY A 498 -26.87 -25.59 -3.05
C GLY A 498 -25.50 -24.96 -2.93
N GLY A 499 -24.43 -25.61 -3.40
CA GLY A 499 -23.05 -25.21 -3.14
C GLY A 499 -22.72 -25.36 -1.65
N LYS A 500 -23.20 -26.42 -1.02
CA LYS A 500 -23.08 -26.59 0.43
C LYS A 500 -21.62 -26.61 0.89
N ILE A 501 -21.35 -25.83 1.93
CA ILE A 501 -20.05 -25.77 2.62
C ILE A 501 -20.25 -26.09 4.09
N ARG A 502 -19.34 -26.88 4.65
CA ARG A 502 -19.21 -27.07 6.10
C ARG A 502 -18.18 -26.08 6.63
N PHE A 503 -18.59 -25.26 7.59
CA PHE A 503 -17.74 -24.28 8.29
C PHE A 503 -17.43 -24.81 9.69
N THR A 504 -16.19 -24.60 10.14
CA THR A 504 -15.74 -24.93 11.50
C THR A 504 -14.67 -23.90 11.90
N PHE A 505 -14.79 -23.33 13.10
CA PHE A 505 -13.75 -22.48 13.70
C PHE A 505 -12.90 -23.28 14.68
N ASP A 506 -11.59 -23.01 14.67
CA ASP A 506 -10.57 -23.55 15.59
C ASP A 506 -10.52 -25.09 15.71
N GLY A 507 -11.08 -25.79 14.73
CA GLY A 507 -11.24 -27.24 14.78
C GLY A 507 -12.26 -27.72 15.82
N ASP A 508 -13.03 -26.82 16.41
CA ASP A 508 -14.05 -27.14 17.39
C ASP A 508 -15.34 -27.63 16.71
N SER A 509 -15.68 -28.90 16.93
CA SER A 509 -16.90 -29.49 16.38
C SER A 509 -18.18 -28.80 16.82
N GLU A 510 -18.20 -28.11 17.96
CA GLU A 510 -19.39 -27.38 18.45
C GLU A 510 -19.69 -26.15 17.59
N THR A 511 -18.68 -25.58 16.94
CA THR A 511 -18.84 -24.49 15.97
C THR A 511 -19.23 -24.98 14.59
N THR A 512 -19.41 -26.29 14.35
CA THR A 512 -19.60 -26.81 12.99
C THR A 512 -21.02 -26.57 12.45
N THR A 513 -21.12 -25.94 11.28
CA THR A 513 -22.40 -25.76 10.55
C THR A 513 -22.26 -26.11 9.07
N GLU A 514 -23.36 -26.48 8.41
CA GLU A 514 -23.40 -26.77 6.97
C GLU A 514 -24.42 -25.89 6.26
N ILE A 515 -23.96 -25.02 5.36
CA ILE A 515 -24.80 -24.00 4.74
C ILE A 515 -24.80 -24.17 3.21
N PRO A 516 -25.98 -24.28 2.57
CA PRO A 516 -26.11 -24.23 1.11
C PRO A 516 -26.07 -22.78 0.62
N ILE A 517 -24.87 -22.22 0.49
CA ILE A 517 -24.62 -20.78 0.35
C ILE A 517 -25.27 -20.11 -0.87
N TYR A 518 -25.66 -20.88 -1.90
CA TYR A 518 -26.33 -20.33 -3.09
C TYR A 518 -27.84 -20.58 -3.11
N ALA A 519 -28.40 -21.31 -2.13
CA ALA A 519 -29.81 -21.71 -2.11
C ALA A 519 -30.78 -20.54 -1.96
N SER A 520 -30.36 -19.46 -1.29
CA SER A 520 -31.16 -18.25 -1.07
C SER A 520 -31.27 -17.37 -2.32
N ILE A 521 -30.42 -17.59 -3.34
CA ILE A 521 -30.40 -16.79 -4.55
C ILE A 521 -31.61 -17.15 -5.43
N THR A 522 -32.58 -16.23 -5.51
CA THR A 522 -33.86 -16.46 -6.20
C THR A 522 -33.79 -16.24 -7.71
N ALA A 523 -32.99 -15.28 -8.17
CA ALA A 523 -32.84 -14.92 -9.58
C ALA A 523 -31.51 -15.41 -10.16
N ASN A 524 -31.49 -15.83 -11.43
CA ASN A 524 -30.27 -16.21 -12.13
C ASN A 524 -29.54 -14.96 -12.66
N THR A 525 -29.05 -14.13 -11.74
CA THR A 525 -28.43 -12.83 -12.04
C THR A 525 -27.02 -12.81 -11.48
N LEU A 526 -26.04 -12.41 -12.30
CA LEU A 526 -24.66 -12.19 -11.86
C LEU A 526 -24.62 -11.13 -10.75
N GLY A 527 -23.92 -11.40 -9.65
CA GLY A 527 -23.80 -10.40 -8.59
C GLY A 527 -23.25 -10.96 -7.28
N LEU A 528 -23.44 -10.17 -6.22
CA LEU A 528 -23.08 -10.49 -4.85
C LEU A 528 -24.34 -10.73 -4.03
N TYR A 529 -24.25 -11.69 -3.12
CA TYR A 529 -25.36 -12.12 -2.29
C TYR A 529 -24.89 -12.43 -0.88
N ASP A 530 -25.74 -12.11 0.10
CA ASP A 530 -25.49 -12.45 1.50
C ASP A 530 -26.03 -13.85 1.81
N THR A 531 -25.29 -14.59 2.62
CA THR A 531 -25.80 -15.76 3.31
C THR A 531 -25.36 -15.73 4.77
N VAL A 532 -26.30 -15.94 5.69
CA VAL A 532 -25.99 -16.08 7.10
C VAL A 532 -25.37 -17.46 7.33
N ILE A 533 -24.23 -17.50 8.00
CA ILE A 533 -23.54 -18.74 8.36
C ILE A 533 -23.85 -19.13 9.80
N TYR A 534 -23.76 -18.14 10.69
CA TYR A 534 -24.12 -18.26 12.10
C TYR A 534 -25.06 -17.11 12.45
N ASP A 535 -26.24 -17.42 12.98
CA ASP A 535 -27.08 -16.40 13.63
C ASP A 535 -26.43 -15.92 14.93
N GLU A 536 -25.69 -16.81 15.60
CA GLU A 536 -24.85 -16.54 16.77
C GLU A 536 -23.70 -17.56 16.82
N ILE A 537 -22.49 -17.08 17.08
CA ILE A 537 -21.30 -17.86 17.47
C ILE A 537 -20.55 -17.07 18.56
N GLU A 538 -20.03 -17.77 19.56
CA GLU A 538 -19.25 -17.17 20.65
C GLU A 538 -17.76 -17.49 20.51
N PHE A 539 -16.92 -16.47 20.56
CA PHE A 539 -15.48 -16.60 20.69
C PHE A 539 -15.07 -16.29 22.13
N SER A 540 -14.53 -17.29 22.83
CA SER A 540 -14.20 -17.18 24.25
C SER A 540 -12.92 -16.38 24.55
N LYS A 541 -12.15 -16.03 23.52
CA LYS A 541 -10.87 -15.32 23.64
C LYS A 541 -10.68 -14.36 22.49
N THR A 542 -10.12 -13.19 22.79
CA THR A 542 -9.66 -12.24 21.78
C THR A 542 -8.48 -12.85 21.02
N GLY A 543 -8.51 -12.77 19.69
CA GLY A 543 -7.43 -13.28 18.87
C GLY A 543 -7.84 -13.56 17.42
N THR A 544 -6.89 -14.07 16.64
CA THR A 544 -7.16 -14.62 15.31
C THR A 544 -7.66 -16.06 15.44
N HIS A 545 -8.68 -16.42 14.67
CA HIS A 545 -9.28 -17.76 14.68
C HIS A 545 -9.04 -18.47 13.35
N SER A 546 -8.89 -19.80 13.39
CA SER A 546 -8.73 -20.61 12.18
C SER A 546 -10.09 -21.05 11.65
N MET A 547 -10.49 -20.59 10.47
CA MET A 547 -11.73 -21.04 9.82
C MET A 547 -11.42 -22.12 8.79
N LYS A 548 -12.02 -23.30 8.95
CA LYS A 548 -12.01 -24.38 7.96
C LYS A 548 -13.31 -24.38 7.17
N MET A 549 -13.19 -24.37 5.84
CA MET A 549 -14.29 -24.62 4.91
C MET A 549 -14.09 -25.96 4.21
N VAL A 550 -15.12 -26.81 4.20
CA VAL A 550 -15.13 -28.08 3.45
C VAL A 550 -16.25 -28.06 2.42
N ILE A 551 -15.92 -28.33 1.15
CA ILE A 551 -16.90 -28.43 0.08
C ILE A 551 -17.75 -29.70 0.28
N ALA A 552 -19.01 -29.51 0.68
CA ALA A 552 -19.96 -30.57 0.98
C ALA A 552 -21.02 -30.74 -0.13
N ASP A 553 -20.76 -30.22 -1.33
CA ASP A 553 -21.62 -30.38 -2.50
C ASP A 553 -21.10 -31.48 -3.45
N PRO A 554 -21.84 -32.59 -3.64
CA PRO A 554 -21.46 -33.67 -4.57
C PRO A 554 -21.32 -33.24 -6.03
N ALA A 555 -21.93 -32.12 -6.44
CA ALA A 555 -21.78 -31.60 -7.80
C ALA A 555 -20.32 -31.25 -8.12
N ALA A 556 -19.46 -31.04 -7.12
CA ALA A 556 -18.03 -30.81 -7.30
C ALA A 556 -17.32 -31.94 -8.08
N THR A 557 -17.81 -33.18 -8.01
CA THR A 557 -17.23 -34.32 -8.75
C THR A 557 -18.00 -34.69 -10.01
N SER A 558 -19.08 -33.99 -10.34
CA SER A 558 -19.98 -34.38 -11.44
C SER A 558 -20.38 -33.26 -12.39
N ASN A 559 -20.20 -31.99 -12.03
CA ASN A 559 -20.56 -30.83 -12.85
C ASN A 559 -19.31 -30.04 -13.25
N SER A 560 -19.08 -29.90 -14.56
CA SER A 560 -17.88 -29.23 -15.11
C SER A 560 -17.87 -27.70 -14.98
N LYS A 561 -18.90 -27.13 -14.34
CA LYS A 561 -19.00 -25.68 -14.04
C LYS A 561 -18.99 -25.41 -12.53
N PHE A 562 -18.75 -26.44 -11.71
CA PHE A 562 -18.70 -26.30 -10.26
C PHE A 562 -17.50 -25.48 -9.82
N ARG A 563 -17.76 -24.54 -8.92
CA ARG A 563 -16.80 -23.76 -8.14
C ARG A 563 -17.56 -23.02 -7.05
N ILE A 564 -16.89 -22.71 -5.95
CA ILE A 564 -17.37 -21.72 -5.00
C ILE A 564 -16.70 -20.39 -5.33
N GLN A 565 -17.40 -19.28 -5.14
CA GLN A 565 -16.86 -17.93 -5.30
C GLN A 565 -17.25 -17.09 -4.07
N LEU A 566 -16.25 -16.54 -3.39
CA LEU A 566 -16.38 -15.84 -2.10
C LEU A 566 -15.71 -14.47 -2.20
N ASP A 567 -16.36 -13.44 -1.65
CA ASP A 567 -15.82 -12.08 -1.58
C ASP A 567 -15.25 -11.83 -0.17
N TYR A 568 -16.11 -11.51 0.79
CA TYR A 568 -15.72 -11.29 2.18
C TYR A 568 -16.72 -11.88 3.18
N MET A 569 -16.34 -11.92 4.45
CA MET A 569 -17.17 -12.33 5.58
C MET A 569 -17.29 -11.18 6.59
N THR A 570 -18.43 -11.08 7.26
CA THR A 570 -18.64 -10.09 8.31
C THR A 570 -18.97 -10.76 9.62
N PHE A 571 -18.37 -10.28 10.70
CA PHE A 571 -18.66 -10.62 12.09
C PHE A 571 -19.38 -9.42 12.71
N GLU A 572 -20.71 -9.49 12.79
CA GLU A 572 -21.55 -8.48 13.41
C GLU A 572 -21.65 -8.78 14.92
N PRO A 573 -21.16 -7.92 15.82
CA PRO A 573 -21.20 -8.19 17.24
C PRO A 573 -22.66 -8.23 17.75
N ILE A 574 -22.93 -9.18 18.64
CA ILE A 574 -24.20 -9.28 19.36
C ILE A 574 -23.95 -8.73 20.77
N ILE A 575 -24.26 -7.45 20.95
CA ILE A 575 -24.15 -6.78 22.24
C ILE A 575 -25.51 -6.95 22.94
N GLU A 576 -25.54 -7.72 24.03
CA GLU A 576 -26.72 -7.78 24.89
C GLU A 576 -26.81 -6.45 25.64
N ASP A 577 -27.90 -5.71 25.46
CA ASP A 577 -28.17 -4.50 26.27
C ASP A 577 -28.32 -4.93 27.74
N GLU A 578 -27.43 -4.45 28.63
CA GLU A 578 -27.55 -4.64 30.09
C GLU A 578 -28.76 -3.91 30.70
#